data_AF-I3E5T9-F1
#
_entry.id   AF-I3E5T9-F1
#
_cell.length_a   1.000
_cell.length_b   1.000
_cell.length_c   1.000
_cell.angle_alpha   90.00
_cell.angle_beta   90.00
_cell.angle_gamma   90.00
#
_symmetry.space_group_name_H-M   'P 1'
#
loop_
_entity.id
_entity.type
_entity.pdbx_description
1 polymer ?
#
loop_
_entity_poly.entity_id
_entity_poly.type
_entity_poly.pdbx_seq_one_letter_code
_entity_poly.pdbx_strand_id
1 'polypeptide(L)'
;MDICSKLLEKFAEQNSRSIYEYLQRFGMYRPNPRSRRCFEELKNDDIWTKVEHIFQRYKAKWNGPDIPVYIFPIHERRNIFGGNSEGKSGVSFKDKMFLFLTPLKKGKELESIIVHEYHHVCRMTRQKKNVENYTLLDSIVLEGLAEHAVLEYCGEEYIGPWCNYYTKNELSFFWKNLLSDHLSAKRNEKIHDQLLYGQGRYPKLLGYAFGFYMISQYKSKQKNYSDKISFLLPSEKFIIKKEY
;
A
#
# COMPACT_ATOMS: atom_id res chain seq x y z
N MET A 1 10.82 -24.65 1.91
CA MET A 1 10.51 -23.66 0.85
C MET A 1 9.14 -23.93 0.21
N ASP A 2 8.38 -24.88 0.78
CA ASP A 2 7.21 -25.52 0.17
C ASP A 2 5.93 -24.67 0.21
N ILE A 3 5.92 -23.55 0.93
CA ILE A 3 4.74 -22.67 0.95
C ILE A 3 4.65 -21.82 -0.32
N CYS A 4 5.80 -21.38 -0.84
CA CYS A 4 5.86 -20.61 -2.08
C CYS A 4 5.68 -21.49 -3.33
N SER A 5 5.88 -22.81 -3.25
CA SER A 5 5.54 -23.69 -4.38
C SER A 5 4.03 -23.73 -4.65
N LYS A 6 3.20 -23.54 -3.61
CA LYS A 6 1.74 -23.38 -3.75
C LYS A 6 1.31 -22.06 -4.42
N LEU A 7 2.26 -21.13 -4.63
CA LEU A 7 2.00 -19.82 -5.23
C LEU A 7 2.52 -19.71 -6.67
N LEU A 8 3.19 -20.73 -7.20
CA LEU A 8 3.82 -20.70 -8.54
C LEU A 8 2.84 -20.29 -9.64
N GLU A 9 1.70 -20.99 -9.73
CA GLU A 9 0.67 -20.71 -10.72
C GLU A 9 0.11 -19.29 -10.57
N LYS A 10 -0.10 -18.82 -9.33
CA LYS A 10 -0.65 -17.48 -9.05
C LYS A 10 0.31 -16.35 -9.43
N PHE A 11 1.62 -16.60 -9.39
CA PHE A 11 2.63 -15.62 -9.80
C PHE A 11 3.07 -15.78 -11.26
N ALA A 12 2.53 -16.78 -11.97
CA ALA A 12 3.06 -17.22 -13.27
C ALA A 12 4.58 -17.41 -13.22
N GLU A 13 5.08 -17.96 -12.10
CA GLU A 13 6.50 -18.15 -11.85
C GLU A 13 6.87 -19.62 -11.74
N GLN A 14 8.09 -19.95 -12.17
CA GLN A 14 8.59 -21.33 -12.15
C GLN A 14 9.45 -21.62 -10.92
N ASN A 15 9.96 -20.59 -10.26
CA ASN A 15 10.87 -20.72 -9.13
C ASN A 15 10.24 -20.17 -7.84
N SER A 16 9.96 -21.08 -6.89
CA SER A 16 9.36 -20.72 -5.60
C SER A 16 10.29 -19.84 -4.75
N ARG A 17 11.61 -19.90 -5.00
CA ARG A 17 12.59 -19.05 -4.35
C ARG A 17 12.46 -17.59 -4.79
N SER A 18 12.20 -17.33 -6.07
CA SER A 18 11.98 -15.97 -6.57
C SER A 18 10.79 -15.30 -5.89
N ILE A 19 9.68 -16.05 -5.71
CA ILE A 19 8.50 -15.58 -4.99
C ILE A 19 8.85 -15.28 -3.52
N TYR A 20 9.57 -16.19 -2.86
CA TYR A 20 9.98 -16.00 -1.47
C TYR A 20 10.88 -14.77 -1.29
N GLU A 21 11.91 -14.62 -2.13
CA GLU A 21 12.84 -13.48 -2.10
C GLU A 21 12.13 -12.15 -2.40
N TYR A 22 11.13 -12.16 -3.28
CA TYR A 22 10.27 -11.01 -3.52
C TYR A 22 9.45 -10.66 -2.27
N LEU A 23 8.68 -11.61 -1.71
CA LEU A 23 7.83 -11.37 -0.54
C LEU A 23 8.63 -11.03 0.72
N GLN A 24 9.88 -11.49 0.83
CA GLN A 24 10.80 -11.10 1.91
C GLN A 24 11.08 -9.59 1.94
N ARG A 25 11.00 -8.88 0.80
CA ARG A 25 11.16 -7.42 0.75
C ARG A 25 10.01 -6.68 1.46
N PHE A 26 8.85 -7.33 1.54
CA PHE A 26 7.63 -6.79 2.16
C PHE A 26 7.38 -7.33 3.57
N GLY A 27 8.16 -8.30 4.04
CA GLY A 27 8.09 -8.78 5.43
C GLY A 27 7.82 -10.27 5.59
N MET A 28 7.87 -11.09 4.53
CA MET A 28 7.72 -12.54 4.64
C MET A 28 8.66 -13.16 5.68
N TYR A 29 8.11 -13.99 6.56
CA TYR A 29 8.85 -14.62 7.65
C TYR A 29 10.07 -15.44 7.18
N ARG A 30 11.05 -15.59 8.08
CA ARG A 30 12.10 -16.61 7.98
C ARG A 30 11.75 -17.79 8.88
N PRO A 31 11.79 -19.04 8.39
CA PRO A 31 11.51 -20.21 9.22
C PRO A 31 12.46 -20.28 10.41
N ASN A 32 11.93 -20.01 11.60
CA ASN A 32 12.63 -20.10 12.88
C ASN A 32 11.61 -20.19 14.04
N PRO A 33 12.03 -20.55 15.26
CA PRO A 33 11.12 -20.68 16.40
C PRO A 33 10.29 -19.41 16.72
N ARG A 34 10.83 -18.20 16.47
CA ARG A 34 10.10 -16.94 16.70
C ARG A 34 8.95 -16.79 15.70
N SER A 35 9.20 -17.03 14.41
CA SER A 35 8.15 -16.99 13.38
C SER A 35 7.06 -18.02 13.63
N ARG A 36 7.43 -19.20 14.16
CA ARG A 36 6.47 -20.23 14.53
C ARG A 36 5.60 -19.78 15.70
N ARG A 37 6.19 -19.18 16.74
CA ARG A 37 5.45 -18.63 17.88
C ARG A 37 4.46 -17.55 17.44
N CYS A 38 4.93 -16.60 16.63
CA CYS A 38 4.07 -15.55 16.07
C CYS A 38 2.90 -16.15 15.27
N PHE A 39 3.13 -17.20 14.48
CA PHE A 39 2.05 -17.91 13.77
C PHE A 39 1.01 -18.50 14.72
N GLU A 40 1.45 -19.17 15.80
CA GLU A 40 0.52 -19.74 16.78
C GLU A 40 -0.26 -18.64 17.53
N GLU A 41 0.38 -17.51 17.85
CA GLU A 41 -0.29 -16.35 18.46
C GLU A 41 -1.35 -15.75 17.53
N LEU A 42 -1.04 -15.54 16.25
CA LEU A 42 -2.02 -15.08 15.24
C LEU A 42 -3.22 -16.05 15.13
N LYS A 43 -2.97 -17.35 15.26
CA LYS A 43 -4.02 -18.38 15.24
C LYS A 43 -4.88 -18.32 16.49
N ASN A 44 -4.25 -18.21 17.67
CA ASN A 44 -4.97 -18.09 18.95
C ASN A 44 -5.83 -16.83 19.01
N ASP A 45 -5.36 -15.75 18.37
CA ASP A 45 -6.09 -14.47 18.27
C ASP A 45 -7.19 -14.47 17.18
N ASP A 46 -7.41 -15.60 16.50
CA ASP A 46 -8.42 -15.76 15.44
C ASP A 46 -8.31 -14.69 14.33
N ILE A 47 -7.07 -14.39 13.93
CA ILE A 47 -6.77 -13.31 12.98
C ILE A 47 -7.40 -13.57 11.60
N TRP A 48 -7.48 -14.82 11.16
CA TRP A 48 -8.09 -15.16 9.87
C TRP A 48 -9.57 -14.77 9.81
N THR A 49 -10.34 -15.07 10.85
CA THR A 49 -11.76 -14.70 10.92
C THR A 49 -11.93 -13.19 11.00
N LYS A 50 -11.09 -12.49 11.78
CA LYS A 50 -11.09 -11.03 11.86
C LYS A 50 -10.78 -10.38 10.50
N VAL A 51 -9.76 -10.87 9.81
CA VAL A 51 -9.39 -10.41 8.45
C VAL A 51 -10.55 -10.64 7.49
N GLU A 52 -11.17 -11.81 7.51
CA GLU A 52 -12.30 -12.16 6.65
C GLU A 52 -13.49 -11.21 6.87
N HIS A 53 -13.88 -10.95 8.12
CA HIS A 53 -14.96 -10.00 8.43
C HIS A 53 -14.67 -8.59 7.92
N ILE A 54 -13.44 -8.10 8.11
CA ILE A 54 -13.03 -6.78 7.62
C ILE A 54 -13.04 -6.76 6.08
N PHE A 55 -12.47 -7.79 5.45
CA PHE A 55 -12.41 -7.94 4.00
C PHE A 55 -13.80 -7.93 3.37
N GLN A 56 -14.73 -8.76 3.85
CA GLN A 56 -16.10 -8.82 3.30
C GLN A 56 -16.83 -7.48 3.43
N ARG A 57 -16.64 -6.77 4.55
CA ARG A 57 -17.21 -5.42 4.75
C ARG A 57 -16.72 -4.45 3.67
N TYR A 58 -15.40 -4.37 3.42
CA TYR A 58 -14.85 -3.46 2.42
C TYR A 58 -15.11 -3.92 0.99
N LYS A 59 -15.15 -5.23 0.73
CA LYS A 59 -15.56 -5.79 -0.56
C LYS A 59 -16.97 -5.35 -0.93
N ALA A 60 -17.94 -5.50 -0.02
CA ALA A 60 -19.29 -5.01 -0.23
C ALA A 60 -19.32 -3.48 -0.38
N LYS A 61 -18.63 -2.76 0.51
CA LYS A 61 -18.62 -1.30 0.53
C LYS A 61 -18.07 -0.69 -0.76
N TRP A 62 -16.99 -1.25 -1.30
CA TRP A 62 -16.31 -0.75 -2.49
C TRP A 62 -16.73 -1.42 -3.80
N ASN A 63 -17.57 -2.47 -3.71
CA ASN A 63 -17.87 -3.37 -4.84
C ASN A 63 -16.56 -3.88 -5.47
N GLY A 64 -15.64 -4.31 -4.61
CA GLY A 64 -14.31 -4.79 -4.98
C GLY A 64 -14.32 -6.27 -5.38
N PRO A 65 -13.24 -6.76 -6.00
CA PRO A 65 -13.14 -8.15 -6.44
C PRO A 65 -13.00 -9.11 -5.26
N ASP A 66 -13.50 -10.34 -5.43
CA ASP A 66 -13.20 -11.43 -4.52
C ASP A 66 -11.82 -12.00 -4.84
N ILE A 67 -10.88 -11.89 -3.90
CA ILE A 67 -9.49 -12.28 -4.08
C ILE A 67 -8.98 -13.07 -2.87
N PRO A 68 -8.03 -14.00 -3.04
CA PRO A 68 -7.36 -14.64 -1.92
C PRO A 68 -6.53 -13.63 -1.10
N VAL A 69 -6.65 -13.76 0.22
CA VAL A 69 -5.88 -13.01 1.22
C VAL A 69 -4.95 -13.98 1.95
N TYR A 70 -3.66 -13.78 1.79
CA TYR A 70 -2.64 -14.61 2.44
C TYR A 70 -2.10 -13.90 3.67
N ILE A 71 -2.09 -14.58 4.81
CA ILE A 71 -1.60 -14.04 6.07
C ILE A 71 -0.36 -14.82 6.50
N PHE A 72 0.71 -14.08 6.77
CA PHE A 72 1.99 -14.64 7.21
C PHE A 72 2.51 -13.88 8.44
N PRO A 73 3.31 -14.53 9.31
CA PRO A 73 4.09 -13.81 10.31
C PRO A 73 5.01 -12.79 9.63
N ILE A 74 5.20 -11.63 10.24
CA ILE A 74 6.17 -10.66 9.75
C ILE A 74 7.58 -10.99 10.26
N HIS A 75 8.57 -10.88 9.38
CA HIS A 75 9.97 -10.79 9.77
C HIS A 75 10.34 -9.31 9.94
N GLU A 76 10.50 -8.86 11.18
CA GLU A 76 10.94 -7.50 11.48
C GLU A 76 12.36 -7.27 10.92
N ARG A 77 12.40 -6.63 9.75
CA ARG A 77 13.58 -6.04 9.12
C ARG A 77 13.23 -4.59 8.78
N ARG A 78 14.25 -3.81 8.42
CA ARG A 78 14.02 -2.57 7.65
C ARG A 78 13.18 -2.96 6.43
N ASN A 79 11.95 -2.49 6.38
CA ASN A 79 11.11 -2.64 5.20
C ASN A 79 11.70 -1.82 4.03
N ILE A 80 11.15 -1.95 2.82
CA ILE A 80 11.56 -1.14 1.66
C ILE A 80 11.48 0.38 1.92
N PHE A 81 10.73 0.80 2.95
CA PHE A 81 10.52 2.18 3.37
C PHE A 81 11.56 2.69 4.40
N GLY A 82 12.58 1.88 4.71
CA GLY A 82 13.68 2.27 5.61
C GLY A 82 13.27 2.46 7.07
N GLY A 83 12.06 2.04 7.46
CA GLY A 83 11.54 2.06 8.84
C GLY A 83 11.40 0.67 9.42
N ASN A 84 11.13 0.60 10.74
CA ASN A 84 10.58 -0.62 11.33
C ASN A 84 9.11 -0.70 10.90
N SER A 85 8.69 -1.82 10.32
CA SER A 85 7.26 -2.15 10.27
C SER A 85 6.77 -2.19 11.72
N GLU A 86 5.76 -1.41 12.08
CA GLU A 86 5.14 -1.42 13.42
C GLU A 86 4.36 -2.74 13.65
N GLY A 87 5.05 -3.87 13.49
CA GLY A 87 4.47 -5.20 13.48
C GLY A 87 3.60 -5.54 12.26
N LYS A 88 3.43 -4.64 11.28
CA LYS A 88 2.56 -4.87 10.12
C LYS A 88 3.13 -4.36 8.80
N SER A 89 2.87 -5.09 7.73
CA SER A 89 3.12 -4.69 6.35
C SER A 89 2.21 -5.49 5.41
N GLY A 90 2.07 -5.03 4.17
CA GLY A 90 1.31 -5.73 3.14
C GLY A 90 1.92 -5.53 1.76
N VAL A 91 1.46 -6.37 0.83
CA VAL A 91 1.66 -6.15 -0.59
C VAL A 91 0.46 -6.64 -1.36
N SER A 92 -0.01 -5.79 -2.29
CA SER A 92 -1.19 -6.04 -3.08
C SER A 92 -0.87 -6.22 -4.56
N PHE A 93 -1.59 -7.15 -5.17
CA PHE A 93 -1.64 -7.39 -6.61
C PHE A 93 -3.08 -7.20 -7.09
N LYS A 94 -3.31 -7.22 -8.40
CA LYS A 94 -4.65 -7.08 -8.97
C LYS A 94 -5.62 -8.18 -8.50
N ASP A 95 -5.10 -9.37 -8.23
CA ASP A 95 -5.86 -10.61 -8.03
C ASP A 95 -5.61 -11.30 -6.68
N LYS A 96 -4.79 -10.71 -5.79
CA LYS A 96 -4.40 -11.28 -4.50
C LYS A 96 -3.75 -10.23 -3.61
N MET A 97 -3.80 -10.44 -2.30
CA MET A 97 -3.04 -9.61 -1.36
C MET A 97 -2.38 -10.46 -0.27
N PHE A 98 -1.28 -9.95 0.25
CA PHE A 98 -0.47 -10.57 1.29
C PHE A 98 -0.37 -9.63 2.48
N LEU A 99 -0.66 -10.14 3.68
CA LEU A 99 -0.53 -9.45 4.94
C LEU A 99 0.57 -10.12 5.77
N PHE A 100 1.50 -9.30 6.27
CA PHE A 100 2.57 -9.73 7.16
C PHE A 100 2.33 -9.09 8.52
N LEU A 101 2.03 -9.91 9.52
CA LEU A 101 1.50 -9.44 10.80
C LEU A 101 2.27 -10.02 12.00
N THR A 102 2.40 -9.23 13.05
CA THR A 102 2.50 -9.70 14.44
C THR A 102 1.11 -9.75 15.07
N PRO A 103 0.94 -10.35 16.26
CA PRO A 103 -0.29 -10.18 17.04
C PRO A 103 -0.54 -8.69 17.31
N LEU A 104 -1.61 -8.16 16.74
CA LEU A 104 -1.97 -6.75 16.85
C LEU A 104 -2.86 -6.53 18.07
N LYS A 105 -2.51 -5.52 18.87
CA LYS A 105 -3.22 -5.23 20.14
C LYS A 105 -4.49 -4.41 19.91
N LYS A 106 -4.54 -3.60 18.86
CA LYS A 106 -5.70 -2.75 18.53
C LYS A 106 -6.38 -3.26 17.27
N GLY A 107 -7.68 -3.55 17.32
CA GLY A 107 -8.44 -4.04 16.17
C GLY A 107 -8.38 -3.11 14.94
N LYS A 108 -8.27 -1.80 15.16
CA LYS A 108 -8.15 -0.80 14.10
C LYS A 108 -6.80 -0.80 13.38
N GLU A 109 -5.73 -1.33 13.98
CA GLU A 109 -4.44 -1.52 13.28
C GLU A 109 -4.55 -2.59 12.19
N LEU A 110 -5.32 -3.64 12.44
CA LEU A 110 -5.61 -4.68 11.46
C LEU A 110 -6.52 -4.14 10.36
N GLU A 111 -7.52 -3.36 10.74
CA GLU A 111 -8.40 -2.70 9.78
C GLU A 111 -7.63 -1.75 8.86
N SER A 112 -6.70 -0.96 9.39
CA SER A 112 -5.97 0.05 8.61
C SER A 112 -5.13 -0.57 7.50
N ILE A 113 -4.40 -1.66 7.79
CA ILE A 113 -3.60 -2.35 6.77
C ILE A 113 -4.49 -3.02 5.73
N ILE A 114 -5.62 -3.63 6.12
CA ILE A 114 -6.56 -4.24 5.16
C ILE A 114 -7.19 -3.18 4.26
N VAL A 115 -7.61 -2.06 4.83
CA VAL A 115 -8.19 -0.93 4.08
C VAL A 115 -7.18 -0.42 3.05
N HIS A 116 -5.93 -0.20 3.45
CA HIS A 116 -4.88 0.29 2.56
C HIS A 116 -4.62 -0.69 1.40
N GLU A 117 -4.31 -1.95 1.74
CA GLU A 117 -3.96 -2.98 0.75
C GLU A 117 -5.14 -3.30 -0.18
N TYR A 118 -6.33 -3.50 0.38
CA TYR A 118 -7.49 -3.83 -0.43
C TYR A 118 -7.96 -2.65 -1.30
N HIS A 119 -7.71 -1.40 -0.87
CA HIS A 119 -7.93 -0.23 -1.72
C HIS A 119 -7.03 -0.28 -2.96
N HIS A 120 -5.77 -0.70 -2.83
CA HIS A 120 -4.90 -0.92 -3.99
C HIS A 120 -5.49 -1.97 -4.95
N VAL A 121 -5.93 -3.12 -4.43
CA VAL A 121 -6.57 -4.18 -5.22
C VAL A 121 -7.76 -3.61 -6.01
N CYS A 122 -8.65 -2.87 -5.33
CA CYS A 122 -9.82 -2.27 -5.94
C CYS A 122 -9.47 -1.30 -7.08
N ARG A 123 -8.48 -0.41 -6.85
CA ARG A 123 -8.01 0.53 -7.88
C ARG A 123 -7.37 -0.21 -9.05
N MET A 124 -6.38 -1.07 -8.80
CA MET A 124 -5.68 -1.82 -9.85
C MET A 124 -6.62 -2.67 -10.70
N THR A 125 -7.68 -3.22 -10.10
CA THR A 125 -8.67 -4.04 -10.81
C THR A 125 -9.51 -3.21 -11.79
N ARG A 126 -9.87 -1.99 -11.39
CA ARG A 126 -10.73 -1.09 -12.17
C ARG A 126 -9.98 -0.23 -13.18
N GLN A 127 -8.67 -0.10 -13.03
CA GLN A 127 -7.82 0.55 -14.01
C GLN A 127 -7.60 -0.36 -15.23
N LYS A 128 -7.64 0.23 -16.42
CA LYS A 128 -7.34 -0.48 -17.68
C LYS A 128 -5.84 -0.74 -17.88
N LYS A 129 -5.01 -0.07 -17.09
CA LYS A 129 -3.55 -0.06 -17.22
C LYS A 129 -2.93 -1.19 -16.41
N ASN A 130 -1.98 -1.91 -17.00
CA ASN A 130 -1.18 -2.90 -16.28
C ASN A 130 -0.26 -2.23 -15.26
N VAL A 131 -0.11 -2.84 -14.08
CA VAL A 131 0.67 -2.31 -12.95
C VAL A 131 2.14 -2.07 -13.33
N GLU A 132 2.71 -2.92 -14.18
CA GLU A 132 4.08 -2.78 -14.70
C GLU A 132 4.30 -1.48 -15.49
N ASN A 133 3.23 -0.94 -16.09
CA ASN A 133 3.28 0.27 -16.90
C ASN A 133 2.99 1.55 -16.10
N TYR A 134 2.72 1.44 -14.80
CA TYR A 134 2.40 2.58 -13.94
C TYR A 134 3.51 3.62 -13.98
N THR A 135 3.09 4.89 -13.99
CA THR A 135 4.03 6.00 -13.85
C THR A 135 4.17 6.39 -12.38
N LEU A 136 5.11 7.29 -12.09
CA LEU A 136 5.26 7.87 -10.75
C LEU A 136 3.95 8.49 -10.26
N LEU A 137 3.22 9.21 -11.13
CA LEU A 137 1.91 9.76 -10.79
C LEU A 137 0.89 8.68 -10.40
N ASP A 138 0.86 7.55 -11.13
CA ASP A 138 -0.04 6.46 -10.78
C ASP A 138 0.26 5.89 -9.40
N SER A 139 1.54 5.71 -9.08
CA SER A 139 1.99 5.25 -7.76
C SER A 139 1.63 6.26 -6.66
N ILE A 140 1.92 7.54 -6.86
CA ILE A 140 1.58 8.61 -5.90
C ILE A 140 0.06 8.67 -5.64
N VAL A 141 -0.76 8.61 -6.69
CA VAL A 141 -2.23 8.61 -6.56
C VAL A 141 -2.74 7.33 -5.88
N LEU A 142 -2.15 6.17 -6.22
CA LEU A 142 -2.51 4.88 -5.65
C LEU A 142 -2.30 4.88 -4.12
N GLU A 143 -1.14 5.34 -3.67
CA GLU A 143 -0.78 5.47 -2.25
C GLU A 143 -1.63 6.51 -1.54
N GLY A 144 -1.75 7.71 -2.12
CA GLY A 144 -2.53 8.80 -1.54
C GLY A 144 -4.00 8.45 -1.33
N LEU A 145 -4.64 7.78 -2.29
CA LEU A 145 -6.05 7.38 -2.16
C LEU A 145 -6.24 6.29 -1.10
N ALA A 146 -5.34 5.29 -1.06
CA ALA A 146 -5.40 4.23 -0.06
C ALA A 146 -5.26 4.79 1.35
N GLU A 147 -4.34 5.72 1.55
CA GLU A 147 -4.11 6.35 2.84
C GLU A 147 -5.26 7.28 3.27
N HIS A 148 -5.91 7.94 2.31
CA HIS A 148 -7.15 8.68 2.57
C HIS A 148 -8.33 7.77 2.95
N ALA A 149 -8.37 6.54 2.41
CA ALA A 149 -9.36 5.56 2.84
C ALA A 149 -9.08 5.10 4.29
N VAL A 150 -7.80 4.94 4.67
CA VAL A 150 -7.43 4.67 6.07
C VAL A 150 -7.88 5.81 6.98
N LEU A 151 -7.60 7.07 6.61
CA LEU A 151 -8.05 8.24 7.36
C LEU A 151 -9.57 8.23 7.58
N GLU A 152 -10.33 7.98 6.52
CA GLU A 152 -11.80 8.01 6.54
C GLU A 152 -12.39 6.91 7.43
N TYR A 153 -11.87 5.69 7.34
CA TYR A 153 -12.52 4.52 7.95
C TYR A 153 -11.88 4.03 9.25
N CYS A 154 -10.62 4.37 9.47
CA CYS A 154 -9.87 3.99 10.67
C CYS A 154 -9.64 5.19 11.59
N GLY A 155 -9.40 6.37 11.04
CA GLY A 155 -9.12 7.59 11.78
C GLY A 155 -7.65 8.04 11.67
N GLU A 156 -7.40 9.28 12.06
CA GLU A 156 -6.08 9.94 11.93
C GLU A 156 -4.96 9.22 12.69
N GLU A 157 -5.26 8.55 13.81
CA GLU A 157 -4.26 7.80 14.58
C GLU A 157 -3.71 6.56 13.85
N TYR A 158 -4.34 6.12 12.75
CA TYR A 158 -3.95 4.91 12.02
C TYR A 158 -3.33 5.18 10.64
N ILE A 159 -3.21 6.45 10.23
CA ILE A 159 -2.53 6.79 8.98
C ILE A 159 -1.01 6.64 9.13
N GLY A 160 -0.34 6.38 8.02
CA GLY A 160 1.10 6.27 7.95
C GLY A 160 1.79 7.58 8.36
N PRO A 161 2.93 7.51 9.07
CA PRO A 161 3.60 8.69 9.61
C PRO A 161 4.08 9.66 8.52
N TRP A 162 4.27 9.19 7.29
CA TRP A 162 4.64 10.02 6.14
C TRP A 162 3.61 11.11 5.81
N CYS A 163 2.35 10.94 6.22
CA CYS A 163 1.31 11.96 6.04
C CYS A 163 1.64 13.28 6.77
N ASN A 164 2.52 13.22 7.78
CA ASN A 164 2.91 14.34 8.63
C ASN A 164 4.41 14.69 8.55
N TYR A 165 5.16 14.11 7.59
CA TYR A 165 6.61 14.37 7.47
C TYR A 165 6.94 15.78 7.00
N TYR A 166 6.05 16.40 6.23
CA TYR A 166 6.33 17.66 5.55
C TYR A 166 5.17 18.63 5.72
N THR A 167 5.50 19.91 5.89
CA THR A 167 4.55 21.01 5.83
C THR A 167 4.04 21.23 4.40
N LYS A 168 2.92 21.95 4.25
CA LYS A 168 2.37 22.31 2.94
C LYS A 168 3.40 23.08 2.09
N ASN A 169 4.15 23.99 2.68
CA ASN A 169 5.16 24.78 1.97
C ASN A 169 6.31 23.92 1.44
N GLU A 170 6.76 22.93 2.22
CA GLU A 170 7.78 21.96 1.77
C GLU A 170 7.26 21.09 0.63
N LEU A 171 6.02 20.60 0.71
CA LEU A 171 5.41 19.81 -0.35
C LEU A 171 5.21 20.59 -1.65
N SER A 172 4.80 21.87 -1.56
CA SER A 172 4.78 22.81 -2.69
C SER A 172 6.17 23.02 -3.29
N PHE A 173 7.19 23.18 -2.45
CA PHE A 173 8.57 23.29 -2.92
C PHE A 173 9.03 22.00 -3.63
N PHE A 174 8.78 20.82 -3.06
CA PHE A 174 9.16 19.55 -3.68
C PHE A 174 8.38 19.26 -4.95
N TRP A 175 7.12 19.67 -5.05
CA TRP A 175 6.36 19.58 -6.29
C TRP A 175 7.08 20.30 -7.44
N LYS A 176 7.39 21.58 -7.23
CA LYS A 176 8.00 22.46 -8.26
C LYS A 176 9.41 22.04 -8.63
N ASN A 177 10.19 21.52 -7.68
CA ASN A 177 11.62 21.29 -7.87
C ASN A 177 11.99 19.83 -8.12
N LEU A 178 11.15 18.87 -7.72
CA LEU A 178 11.50 17.44 -7.73
C LEU A 178 10.47 16.57 -8.48
N LEU A 179 9.16 16.81 -8.31
CA LEU A 179 8.13 15.88 -8.78
C LEU A 179 7.53 16.23 -10.15
N SER A 180 7.23 17.51 -10.43
CA SER A 180 6.41 17.91 -11.59
C SER A 180 6.91 17.38 -12.93
N ASP A 181 8.23 17.31 -13.09
CA ASP A 181 8.88 16.94 -14.36
C ASP A 181 9.06 15.43 -14.52
N HIS A 182 8.81 14.65 -13.45
CA HIS A 182 9.05 13.20 -13.41
C HIS A 182 7.78 12.36 -13.29
N LEU A 183 6.59 12.98 -13.36
CA LEU A 183 5.30 12.29 -13.18
C LEU A 183 5.06 11.12 -14.15
N SER A 184 5.68 11.17 -15.32
CA SER A 184 5.59 10.14 -16.37
C SER A 184 6.60 9.01 -16.23
N ALA A 185 7.58 9.13 -15.33
CA ALA A 185 8.63 8.13 -15.10
C ALA A 185 8.01 6.77 -14.77
N LYS A 186 8.48 5.72 -15.44
CA LYS A 186 8.01 4.34 -15.32
C LYS A 186 8.62 3.63 -14.12
N ARG A 187 7.96 2.56 -13.66
CA ARG A 187 8.44 1.73 -12.54
C ARG A 187 9.84 1.13 -12.71
N ASN A 188 10.27 0.88 -13.95
CA ASN A 188 11.61 0.35 -14.23
C ASN A 188 12.69 1.44 -14.28
N GLU A 189 12.32 2.72 -14.24
CA GLU A 189 13.24 3.83 -14.18
C GLU A 189 13.62 4.14 -12.73
N LYS A 190 14.93 4.20 -12.44
CA LYS A 190 15.44 4.43 -11.08
C LYS A 190 14.85 5.68 -10.39
N ILE A 191 14.59 6.74 -11.16
CA ILE A 191 14.05 8.00 -10.66
C ILE A 191 12.66 7.84 -10.06
N HIS A 192 11.86 6.87 -10.54
CA HIS A 192 10.55 6.55 -9.99
C HIS A 192 10.65 6.17 -8.52
N ASP A 193 11.44 5.15 -8.20
CA ASP A 193 11.60 4.66 -6.83
C ASP A 193 12.36 5.65 -5.95
N GLN A 194 13.29 6.41 -6.52
CA GLN A 194 14.01 7.45 -5.80
C GLN A 194 13.07 8.56 -5.30
N LEU A 195 12.13 9.02 -6.12
CA LEU A 195 11.16 10.04 -5.74
C LEU A 195 10.01 9.46 -4.89
N LEU A 196 9.54 8.26 -5.22
CA LEU A 196 8.45 7.62 -4.49
C LEU A 196 8.87 7.30 -3.05
N TYR A 197 9.98 6.59 -2.88
CA TYR A 197 10.45 6.13 -1.57
C TYR A 197 11.40 7.12 -0.86
N GLY A 198 11.94 8.10 -1.58
CA GLY A 198 12.91 9.05 -1.02
C GLY A 198 14.29 8.45 -0.81
N GLN A 199 14.90 7.95 -1.88
CA GLN A 199 16.23 7.32 -1.83
C GLN A 199 17.34 8.29 -2.26
N GLY A 200 18.52 8.17 -1.64
CA GLY A 200 19.67 9.01 -1.96
C GLY A 200 19.47 10.45 -1.50
N ARG A 201 19.44 11.41 -2.43
CA ARG A 201 19.28 12.84 -2.14
C ARG A 201 17.83 13.29 -1.98
N TYR A 202 16.87 12.42 -2.26
CA TYR A 202 15.46 12.78 -2.27
C TYR A 202 14.84 12.64 -0.87
N PRO A 203 13.89 13.52 -0.49
CA PRO A 203 13.24 13.46 0.83
C PRO A 203 12.54 12.12 1.05
N LYS A 204 12.70 11.55 2.25
CA LYS A 204 12.14 10.25 2.67
C LYS A 204 10.63 10.16 2.40
N LEU A 205 10.21 9.12 1.67
CA LEU A 205 8.80 8.85 1.36
C LEU A 205 8.07 10.06 0.73
N LEU A 206 8.79 10.85 -0.07
CA LEU A 206 8.23 12.04 -0.72
C LEU A 206 6.97 11.73 -1.54
N GLY A 207 6.99 10.67 -2.37
CA GLY A 207 5.83 10.33 -3.19
C GLY A 207 4.61 9.92 -2.35
N TYR A 208 4.81 9.23 -1.23
CA TYR A 208 3.73 8.87 -0.29
C TYR A 208 3.13 10.11 0.38
N ALA A 209 3.98 10.96 0.95
CA ALA A 209 3.56 12.19 1.63
C ALA A 209 2.86 13.15 0.65
N PHE A 210 3.43 13.32 -0.54
CA PHE A 210 2.83 14.15 -1.58
C PHE A 210 1.53 13.56 -2.12
N GLY A 211 1.43 12.23 -2.25
CA GLY A 211 0.21 11.54 -2.64
C GLY A 211 -0.94 11.84 -1.68
N PHE A 212 -0.71 11.67 -0.38
CA PHE A 212 -1.69 12.01 0.64
C PHE A 212 -2.12 13.49 0.56
N TYR A 213 -1.15 14.41 0.44
CA TYR A 213 -1.43 15.84 0.32
C TYR A 213 -2.22 16.21 -0.94
N MET A 214 -1.84 15.66 -2.11
CA MET A 214 -2.53 15.88 -3.39
C MET A 214 -3.99 15.42 -3.30
N ILE A 215 -4.24 14.24 -2.73
CA ILE A 215 -5.60 13.73 -2.55
C ILE A 215 -6.39 14.58 -1.53
N SER A 216 -5.74 15.10 -0.48
CA SER A 216 -6.38 16.05 0.45
C SER A 216 -6.86 17.32 -0.27
N GLN A 217 -6.01 17.90 -1.15
CA GLN A 217 -6.41 19.06 -1.95
C GLN A 217 -7.57 18.69 -2.88
N TYR A 218 -7.49 17.55 -3.56
CA TYR A 218 -8.54 17.06 -4.44
C TYR A 218 -9.88 16.91 -3.71
N LYS A 219 -9.91 16.18 -2.59
CA LYS A 219 -11.14 15.97 -1.81
C LYS A 219 -11.73 17.28 -1.29
N SER A 220 -10.91 18.25 -0.86
CA SER A 220 -11.42 19.53 -0.35
C SER A 220 -12.22 20.34 -1.38
N LYS A 221 -12.01 20.09 -2.68
CA LYS A 221 -12.71 20.76 -3.78
C LYS A 221 -13.89 19.98 -4.34
N GLN A 222 -13.98 18.69 -4.04
CA GLN A 222 -15.02 17.83 -4.57
C GLN A 222 -16.16 17.71 -3.56
N LYS A 223 -17.34 18.22 -3.92
CA LYS A 223 -18.54 18.12 -3.08
C LYS A 223 -19.00 16.67 -2.87
N ASN A 224 -18.75 15.79 -3.86
CA ASN A 224 -19.24 14.40 -3.88
C ASN A 224 -18.10 13.41 -4.16
N TYR A 225 -17.10 13.34 -3.27
CA TYR A 225 -16.08 12.30 -3.36
C TYR A 225 -16.67 10.92 -3.07
N SER A 226 -16.23 9.90 -3.82
CA SER A 226 -16.56 8.51 -3.57
C SER A 226 -15.37 7.63 -3.96
N ASP A 227 -15.00 6.68 -3.09
CA ASP A 227 -13.93 5.72 -3.39
C ASP A 227 -14.24 4.92 -4.67
N LYS A 228 -15.52 4.55 -4.88
CA LYS A 228 -15.93 3.80 -6.07
C LYS A 228 -15.63 4.56 -7.36
N ILE A 229 -15.84 5.87 -7.35
CA ILE A 229 -15.55 6.77 -8.47
C ILE A 229 -14.03 6.96 -8.56
N SER A 230 -13.34 7.17 -7.44
CA SER A 230 -11.90 7.38 -7.43
C SER A 230 -11.15 6.21 -8.07
N PHE A 231 -11.58 4.95 -7.87
CA PHE A 231 -11.01 3.77 -8.52
C PHE A 231 -11.04 3.80 -10.05
N LEU A 232 -11.98 4.53 -10.66
CA LEU A 232 -12.15 4.63 -12.12
C LEU A 232 -11.43 5.84 -12.70
N LEU A 233 -11.18 6.88 -11.91
CA LEU A 233 -10.57 8.11 -12.39
C LEU A 233 -9.09 7.88 -12.75
N PRO A 234 -8.66 8.34 -13.94
CA PRO A 234 -7.25 8.31 -14.31
C PRO A 234 -6.46 9.28 -13.43
N SER A 235 -5.20 8.97 -13.18
CA SER A 235 -4.39 9.62 -12.14
C SER A 235 -4.21 11.13 -12.39
N GLU A 236 -4.25 11.57 -13.65
CA GLU A 236 -4.16 12.98 -14.06
C GLU A 236 -5.32 13.84 -13.55
N LYS A 237 -6.49 13.23 -13.25
CA LYS A 237 -7.65 13.95 -12.73
C LYS A 237 -7.46 14.43 -11.28
N PHE A 238 -6.50 13.87 -10.56
CA PHE A 238 -6.21 14.24 -9.18
C PHE A 238 -5.24 15.43 -9.06
N ILE A 239 -4.61 15.85 -10.16
CA ILE A 239 -3.71 17.01 -10.16
C ILE A 239 -4.52 18.31 -10.17
N ILE A 240 -4.38 19.12 -9.12
CA ILE A 240 -4.91 20.49 -9.09
C ILE A 240 -3.76 21.48 -9.32
N LYS A 241 -3.46 21.76 -10.60
CA LYS A 241 -2.28 22.54 -11.05
C LYS A 241 -2.12 23.95 -10.45
N LYS A 242 -3.16 24.54 -9.84
CA LYS A 242 -3.10 25.90 -9.27
C LYS A 242 -2.67 25.93 -7.79
N GLU A 243 -2.40 24.78 -7.17
CA GLU A 243 -2.31 24.66 -5.71
C GLU A 243 -0.97 24.14 -5.18
N TYR A 244 -0.02 23.89 -6.07
CA TYR A 244 1.29 23.36 -5.70
C TYR A 244 2.38 24.39 -5.97
#